data_AF-A0A7W4E6W1-F1
#
_entry.id   AF-A0A7W4E6W1-F1
#
_cell.length_a   1.000
_cell.length_b   1.000
_cell.length_c   1.000
_cell.angle_alpha   90.00
_cell.angle_beta   90.00
_cell.angle_gamma   90.00
#
_symmetry.space_group_name_H-M   'P 1'
#
loop_
_entity.id
_entity.type
_entity.pdbx_description
1 polymer ?
#
loop_
_entity_poly.entity_id
_entity_poly.type
_entity_poly.pdbx_seq_one_letter_code
_entity_poly.pdbx_strand_id
1 'polypeptide(L)'
;MPKQICIFFLPKSIKTKIQNKAILELQKQLLDTLPNFTKNELEEYKNSIIDVKFWHGTGGFEYNSSRNITPIFDNILKNGLRTKRDDYLIIYSKKLSMESISLVNKRIIARCYADNHNFKNPKTFRFGDSIFWIVRHYTKMYILAYTILAPRSLINILNWRKKNKINSKKSWSGKVNRSCKNTWESFEKYSGIRENFPVILGIKNLNKTAKLPKIFSETEIRSLEDIPFKDIIHIEIPLEKYNELSSEIRKYNQKVKIFSIELGELFEYKNSLKK
;
A
#
# COMPACT_ATOMS: atom_id res chain seq x y z
N MET A 1 -12.34 -12.24 -12.08
CA MET A 1 -12.25 -10.92 -11.43
C MET A 1 -13.02 -11.00 -10.13
N PRO A 2 -12.50 -10.47 -8.99
CA PRO A 2 -13.26 -10.41 -7.74
C PRO A 2 -14.66 -9.84 -7.98
N LYS A 3 -15.69 -10.44 -7.36
CA LYS A 3 -17.10 -9.98 -7.49
C LYS A 3 -17.27 -8.50 -7.16
N GLN A 4 -16.39 -7.96 -6.30
CA GLN A 4 -16.32 -6.55 -5.91
C GLN A 4 -15.95 -5.60 -7.08
N ILE A 5 -15.26 -6.09 -8.12
CA ILE A 5 -14.90 -5.29 -9.30
C ILE A 5 -16.14 -4.95 -10.14
N CYS A 6 -17.15 -5.84 -10.17
CA CYS A 6 -18.37 -5.65 -10.96
C CYS A 6 -19.20 -4.44 -10.49
N ILE A 7 -19.12 -4.08 -9.21
CA ILE A 7 -19.85 -2.94 -8.61
C ILE A 7 -19.39 -1.61 -9.23
N PHE A 8 -18.15 -1.52 -9.71
CA PHE A 8 -17.60 -0.29 -10.27
C PHE A 8 -18.01 -0.02 -11.72
N PHE A 9 -18.60 -1.00 -12.42
CA PHE A 9 -19.16 -0.87 -13.78
C PHE A 9 -20.65 -0.52 -13.80
N LEU A 10 -21.28 -0.32 -12.63
CA LEU A 10 -22.67 0.10 -12.54
C LEU A 10 -22.86 1.58 -12.94
N PRO A 11 -24.03 1.96 -13.50
CA PRO A 11 -24.37 3.35 -13.81
C PRO A 11 -24.15 4.29 -12.62
N LYS A 12 -23.75 5.53 -12.89
CA LYS A 12 -23.33 6.52 -11.88
C LYS A 12 -24.35 6.67 -10.75
N SER A 13 -25.65 6.71 -11.06
CA SER A 13 -26.75 6.81 -10.08
C SER A 13 -26.84 5.62 -9.12
N ILE A 14 -26.68 4.40 -9.63
CA ILE A 14 -26.71 3.14 -8.87
C ILE A 14 -25.44 3.02 -8.03
N LYS A 15 -24.30 3.42 -8.61
CA LYS A 15 -22.98 3.42 -7.97
C LYS A 15 -22.96 4.35 -6.75
N THR A 16 -23.49 5.56 -6.83
CA THR A 16 -23.51 6.50 -5.68
C THR A 16 -24.43 6.01 -4.56
N LYS A 17 -25.61 5.46 -4.89
CA LYS A 17 -26.57 4.99 -3.88
C LYS A 17 -26.07 3.73 -3.15
N ILE A 18 -25.49 2.78 -3.90
CA ILE A 18 -24.92 1.55 -3.32
C ILE A 18 -23.61 1.87 -2.57
N GLN A 19 -22.75 2.75 -3.10
CA GLN A 19 -21.53 3.18 -2.38
C GLN A 19 -21.87 3.92 -1.10
N ASN A 20 -22.81 4.86 -1.13
CA ASN A 20 -23.19 5.61 0.07
C ASN A 20 -23.86 4.70 1.09
N LYS A 21 -24.71 3.75 0.66
CA LYS A 21 -25.30 2.76 1.57
C LYS A 21 -24.25 1.83 2.19
N ALA A 22 -23.30 1.32 1.39
CA ALA A 22 -22.20 0.50 1.88
C ALA A 22 -21.26 1.30 2.81
N ILE A 23 -20.99 2.57 2.50
CA ILE A 23 -20.23 3.48 3.36
C ILE A 23 -20.98 3.72 4.67
N LEU A 24 -22.30 3.94 4.65
CA LEU A 24 -23.15 4.12 5.83
C LEU A 24 -23.24 2.84 6.69
N GLU A 25 -23.33 1.66 6.07
CA GLU A 25 -23.31 0.37 6.78
C GLU A 25 -21.93 0.08 7.39
N LEU A 26 -20.85 0.39 6.67
CA LEU A 26 -19.48 0.35 7.22
C LEU A 26 -19.35 1.34 8.39
N GLN A 27 -19.82 2.58 8.24
CA GLN A 27 -19.82 3.60 9.30
C GLN A 27 -20.53 3.12 10.57
N LYS A 28 -21.64 2.38 10.44
CA LYS A 28 -22.39 1.83 11.59
C LYS A 28 -21.67 0.67 12.29
N GLN A 29 -21.05 -0.27 11.57
CA GLN A 29 -20.30 -1.38 12.17
C GLN A 29 -18.98 -0.95 12.83
N LEU A 30 -18.43 0.16 12.37
CA LEU A 30 -17.11 0.64 12.78
C LEU A 30 -17.13 1.40 14.11
N LEU A 31 -18.24 2.02 14.51
CA LEU A 31 -18.35 2.81 15.73
C LEU A 31 -18.04 2.01 17.02
N ASP A 32 -18.35 0.72 17.06
CA ASP A 32 -18.14 -0.13 18.24
C ASP A 32 -16.72 -0.74 18.34
N THR A 33 -15.89 -0.56 17.31
CA THR A 33 -14.52 -1.13 17.22
C THR A 33 -13.42 -0.09 17.10
N LEU A 34 -13.78 1.19 17.17
CA LEU A 34 -12.85 2.31 17.05
C LEU A 34 -11.98 2.44 18.32
N PRO A 35 -10.64 2.50 18.18
CA PRO A 35 -9.81 2.81 19.33
C PRO A 35 -10.07 4.23 19.83
N ASN A 36 -10.02 4.41 21.14
CA ASN A 36 -10.21 5.69 21.79
C ASN A 36 -8.93 6.53 21.69
N PHE A 37 -8.76 7.24 20.58
CA PHE A 37 -7.73 8.27 20.44
C PHE A 37 -8.26 9.64 20.84
N THR A 38 -7.44 10.40 21.55
CA THR A 38 -7.73 11.77 21.99
C THR A 38 -7.72 12.75 20.80
N LYS A 39 -8.32 13.92 21.01
CA LYS A 39 -8.26 15.02 20.03
C LYS A 39 -6.82 15.48 19.78
N ASN A 40 -5.98 15.46 20.82
CA ASN A 40 -4.58 15.88 20.71
C ASN A 40 -3.78 14.91 19.84
N GLU A 41 -3.96 13.60 19.99
CA GLU A 41 -3.31 12.60 19.14
C GLU A 41 -3.69 12.77 17.66
N LEU A 42 -4.97 13.04 17.38
CA LEU A 42 -5.45 13.29 16.02
C LEU A 42 -4.87 14.57 15.42
N GLU A 43 -4.72 15.63 16.21
CA GLU A 43 -4.12 16.89 15.74
C GLU A 43 -2.60 16.74 15.55
N GLU A 44 -1.90 16.02 16.43
CA GLU A 44 -0.48 15.71 16.25
C GLU A 44 -0.27 14.87 14.98
N TYR A 45 -1.09 13.84 14.79
CA TYR A 45 -1.05 13.02 13.58
C TYR A 45 -1.30 13.89 12.34
N LYS A 46 -2.35 14.71 12.34
CA LYS A 46 -2.65 15.64 11.24
C LYS A 46 -1.45 16.52 10.91
N ASN A 47 -0.79 17.09 11.92
CA ASN A 47 0.37 17.96 11.73
C ASN A 47 1.58 17.18 11.18
N SER A 48 1.78 15.94 11.62
CA SER A 48 2.90 15.11 11.18
C SER A 48 2.84 14.73 9.69
N ILE A 49 1.63 14.56 9.15
CA ILE A 49 1.45 14.11 7.77
C ILE A 49 1.49 15.25 6.74
N ILE A 50 1.45 16.52 7.17
CA ILE A 50 1.47 17.70 6.27
C ILE A 50 2.73 17.69 5.40
N ASP A 51 3.85 17.31 5.98
CA ASP A 51 5.14 17.27 5.31
C ASP A 51 5.38 15.98 4.51
N VAL A 52 4.52 14.97 4.63
CA VAL A 52 4.68 13.69 3.94
C VAL A 52 4.13 13.80 2.52
N LYS A 53 5.03 13.71 1.53
CA LYS A 53 4.66 13.75 0.09
C LYS A 53 4.55 12.37 -0.53
N PHE A 54 5.30 11.41 -0.01
CA PHE A 54 5.40 10.06 -0.56
C PHE A 54 5.23 9.02 0.53
N TRP A 55 4.55 7.94 0.18
CA TRP A 55 4.21 6.86 1.10
C TRP A 55 4.70 5.52 0.56
N HIS A 56 5.23 4.68 1.46
CA HIS A 56 5.65 3.32 1.17
C HIS A 56 4.91 2.35 2.09
N GLY A 57 4.32 1.29 1.52
CA GLY A 57 3.74 0.19 2.29
C GLY A 57 4.66 -1.00 2.31
N THR A 58 4.92 -1.55 3.50
CA THR A 58 5.81 -2.69 3.71
C THR A 58 5.37 -3.49 4.94
N GLY A 59 6.23 -4.35 5.47
CA GLY A 59 5.95 -5.06 6.72
C GLY A 59 7.18 -5.50 7.48
N GLY A 60 6.99 -6.34 8.49
CA GLY A 60 8.07 -6.91 9.29
C GLY A 60 8.95 -7.88 8.50
N PHE A 61 8.32 -8.77 7.71
CA PHE A 61 8.97 -9.89 7.05
C PHE A 61 8.53 -10.11 5.60
N GLU A 62 9.42 -10.70 4.81
CA GLU A 62 9.18 -11.21 3.46
C GLU A 62 9.92 -12.52 3.21
N TYR A 63 9.45 -13.32 2.25
CA TYR A 63 10.22 -14.39 1.66
C TYR A 63 11.21 -13.82 0.63
N ASN A 64 12.47 -14.24 0.72
CA ASN A 64 13.47 -13.97 -0.30
C ASN A 64 13.31 -14.91 -1.53
N SER A 65 14.19 -14.78 -2.51
CA SER A 65 14.19 -15.62 -3.72
C SER A 65 14.34 -17.12 -3.46
N SER A 66 15.06 -17.48 -2.38
CA SER A 66 15.24 -18.86 -1.90
C SER A 66 14.10 -19.31 -0.98
N ARG A 67 13.07 -18.48 -0.81
CA ARG A 67 11.92 -18.65 0.09
C ARG A 67 12.25 -18.61 1.58
N ASN A 68 13.42 -18.16 2.00
CA ASN A 68 13.70 -17.96 3.42
C ASN A 68 13.05 -16.66 3.92
N ILE A 69 12.60 -16.65 5.17
CA ILE A 69 12.03 -15.45 5.80
C ILE A 69 13.17 -14.46 6.06
N THR A 70 12.96 -13.20 5.70
CA THR A 70 13.91 -12.10 5.88
C THR A 70 13.23 -10.98 6.67
N PRO A 71 13.88 -10.44 7.72
CA PRO A 71 13.36 -9.31 8.50
C PRO A 71 13.54 -8.01 7.71
N ILE A 72 12.57 -7.67 6.88
CA ILE A 72 12.68 -6.51 5.99
C ILE A 72 12.61 -5.19 6.76
N PHE A 73 11.82 -5.11 7.83
CA PHE A 73 11.72 -3.88 8.62
C PHE A 73 13.04 -3.57 9.34
N ASP A 74 13.66 -4.56 9.98
CA ASP A 74 14.98 -4.40 10.61
C ASP A 74 16.04 -3.92 9.62
N ASN A 75 16.00 -4.46 8.40
CA ASN A 75 16.91 -4.03 7.34
C ASN A 75 16.67 -2.57 6.93
N ILE A 76 15.41 -2.11 6.91
CA ILE A 76 15.05 -0.72 6.64
C ILE A 76 15.52 0.20 7.77
N LEU A 77 15.38 -0.20 9.04
CA LEU A 77 15.87 0.57 10.17
C LEU A 77 17.39 0.78 10.09
N LYS A 78 18.14 -0.26 9.70
CA LYS A 78 19.60 -0.23 9.59
C LYS A 78 20.11 0.53 8.36
N ASN A 79 19.47 0.33 7.20
CA ASN A 79 20.03 0.73 5.91
C ASN A 79 19.17 1.72 5.12
N GLY A 80 17.98 2.07 5.62
CA GLY A 80 16.96 2.75 4.83
C GLY A 80 16.31 1.83 3.79
N LEU A 81 15.51 2.43 2.92
CA LEU A 81 14.94 1.73 1.78
C LEU A 81 15.98 1.64 0.67
N ARG A 82 16.30 0.41 0.25
CA ARG A 82 17.20 0.15 -0.87
C ARG A 82 16.41 -0.04 -2.16
N THR A 83 16.94 0.49 -3.25
CA THR A 83 16.49 0.17 -4.59
C THR A 83 16.59 -1.34 -4.82
N LYS A 84 15.54 -1.90 -5.43
CA LYS A 84 15.52 -3.30 -5.85
C LYS A 84 15.05 -3.37 -7.28
N ARG A 85 15.41 -4.47 -7.95
CA ARG A 85 14.85 -4.78 -9.27
C ARG A 85 13.32 -4.81 -9.19
N ASP A 86 12.71 -3.89 -9.93
CA ASP A 86 11.28 -3.74 -10.15
C ASP A 86 10.95 -4.12 -11.60
N ASP A 87 10.21 -5.22 -11.74
CA ASP A 87 9.76 -5.75 -13.02
C ASP A 87 8.34 -5.24 -13.39
N TYR A 88 7.74 -4.33 -12.63
CA TYR A 88 6.32 -3.94 -12.84
C TYR A 88 6.12 -2.82 -13.89
N LEU A 89 7.19 -2.13 -14.31
CA LEU A 89 7.12 -0.97 -15.21
C LEU A 89 7.13 -1.28 -16.71
N ILE A 90 7.12 -2.56 -17.04
CA ILE A 90 7.40 -3.06 -18.39
C ILE A 90 6.17 -2.93 -19.31
N ILE A 91 5.00 -2.66 -18.74
CA ILE A 91 3.74 -2.56 -19.48
C ILE A 91 3.79 -1.43 -20.55
N TYR A 92 4.66 -0.43 -20.38
CA TYR A 92 4.75 0.73 -21.28
C TYR A 92 6.15 1.29 -21.53
N SER A 93 7.19 0.68 -20.95
CA SER A 93 8.58 1.04 -21.21
C SER A 93 9.24 -0.10 -21.99
N LYS A 94 10.07 0.22 -22.99
CA LYS A 94 10.90 -0.80 -23.67
C LYS A 94 11.87 -1.51 -22.72
N LYS A 95 12.05 -1.01 -21.48
CA LYS A 95 12.89 -1.61 -20.45
C LYS A 95 12.10 -2.68 -19.69
N LEU A 96 12.70 -3.88 -19.63
CA LEU A 96 12.18 -5.08 -18.97
C LEU A 96 12.43 -5.10 -17.45
N SER A 97 12.95 -4.03 -16.85
CA SER A 97 13.10 -3.87 -15.39
C SER A 97 13.73 -2.51 -15.10
N MET A 98 13.61 -2.03 -13.87
CA MET A 98 14.44 -0.95 -13.34
C MET A 98 14.80 -1.22 -11.89
N GLU A 99 15.93 -0.69 -11.42
CA GLU A 99 16.21 -0.64 -9.99
C GLU A 99 15.50 0.58 -9.40
N SER A 100 14.56 0.33 -8.49
CA SER A 100 13.77 1.42 -7.91
C SER A 100 13.12 1.03 -6.58
N ILE A 101 12.56 2.04 -5.92
CA ILE A 101 11.68 1.89 -4.76
C ILE A 101 10.27 2.31 -5.16
N SER A 102 9.30 1.45 -4.90
CA SER A 102 7.88 1.70 -5.16
C SER A 102 7.26 2.59 -4.10
N LEU A 103 6.68 3.72 -4.51
CA LEU A 103 6.06 4.72 -3.65
C LEU A 103 4.73 5.16 -4.24
N VAL A 104 3.88 5.77 -3.41
CA VAL A 104 2.61 6.36 -3.83
C VAL A 104 2.42 7.74 -3.19
N ASN A 105 1.58 8.57 -3.79
CA ASN A 105 1.23 9.89 -3.25
C ASN A 105 0.06 9.87 -2.25
N LYS A 106 -0.52 8.69 -1.97
CA LYS A 106 -1.69 8.54 -1.11
C LYS A 106 -1.44 7.49 -0.04
N ARG A 107 -1.52 7.90 1.23
CA ARG A 107 -1.40 7.02 2.40
C ARG A 107 -2.28 5.78 2.27
N ILE A 108 -3.56 5.95 1.93
CA ILE A 108 -4.51 4.83 1.85
C ILE A 108 -4.05 3.71 0.88
N ILE A 109 -3.29 4.05 -0.16
CA ILE A 109 -2.76 3.07 -1.11
C ILE A 109 -1.51 2.38 -0.55
N ALA A 110 -0.63 3.13 0.11
CA ALA A 110 0.51 2.54 0.83
C ALA A 110 0.02 1.60 1.94
N ARG A 111 -1.04 1.98 2.67
CA ARG A 111 -1.70 1.13 3.65
C ARG A 111 -2.18 -0.18 3.03
N CYS A 112 -2.74 -0.17 1.83
CA CYS A 112 -3.11 -1.41 1.16
C CYS A 112 -1.90 -2.32 0.87
N TYR A 113 -0.78 -1.75 0.43
CA TYR A 113 0.44 -2.52 0.22
C TYR A 113 1.00 -3.07 1.54
N ALA A 114 0.92 -2.29 2.63
CA ALA A 114 1.34 -2.71 3.96
C ALA A 114 0.48 -3.85 4.50
N ASP A 115 -0.85 -3.77 4.35
CA ASP A 115 -1.80 -4.79 4.81
C ASP A 115 -1.48 -6.19 4.24
N ASN A 116 -0.86 -6.29 3.06
CA ASN A 116 -0.43 -7.59 2.51
C ASN A 116 0.62 -8.31 3.35
N HIS A 117 1.31 -7.59 4.25
CA HIS A 117 2.23 -8.15 5.21
C HIS A 117 1.55 -8.54 6.53
N ASN A 118 0.25 -8.26 6.71
CA ASN A 118 -0.44 -8.69 7.90
C ASN A 118 -0.59 -10.22 7.94
N PHE A 119 -0.30 -10.85 9.07
CA PHE A 119 -0.56 -12.28 9.23
C PHE A 119 -2.06 -12.50 9.43
N LYS A 120 -2.74 -12.87 8.33
CA LYS A 120 -4.22 -12.93 8.22
C LYS A 120 -4.86 -11.53 8.18
N ASN A 121 -6.19 -11.52 8.09
CA ASN A 121 -6.99 -10.30 8.04
C ASN A 121 -6.71 -9.42 9.27
N PRO A 122 -6.58 -8.08 9.11
CA PRO A 122 -6.42 -7.18 10.24
C PRO A 122 -7.53 -7.40 11.27
N LYS A 123 -7.15 -7.59 12.54
CA LYS A 123 -8.09 -7.74 13.66
C LYS A 123 -8.65 -6.40 14.14
N THR A 124 -8.01 -5.30 13.75
CA THR A 124 -8.30 -3.94 14.19
C THR A 124 -9.03 -3.14 13.12
N PHE A 125 -9.56 -1.99 13.52
CA PHE A 125 -10.25 -1.05 12.65
C PHE A 125 -9.44 -0.71 11.38
N ARG A 126 -10.11 -0.80 10.23
CA ARG A 126 -9.61 -0.38 8.91
C ARG A 126 -10.70 0.42 8.21
N PHE A 127 -10.36 1.60 7.69
CA PHE A 127 -11.29 2.41 6.91
C PHE A 127 -11.41 1.83 5.50
N GLY A 128 -12.24 0.80 5.36
CA GLY A 128 -12.39 0.02 4.13
C GLY A 128 -11.27 -1.00 3.93
N ASP A 129 -11.60 -2.15 3.35
CA ASP A 129 -10.64 -3.23 3.15
C ASP A 129 -9.59 -2.90 2.05
N SER A 130 -8.47 -3.63 2.07
CA SER A 130 -7.38 -3.43 1.11
C SER A 130 -7.79 -3.63 -0.33
N ILE A 131 -8.57 -4.67 -0.60
CA ILE A 131 -8.98 -5.01 -1.97
C ILE A 131 -9.88 -3.92 -2.56
N PHE A 132 -10.80 -3.35 -1.79
CA PHE A 132 -11.69 -2.27 -2.22
C PHE A 132 -10.90 -1.06 -2.71
N TRP A 133 -9.95 -0.58 -1.91
CA TRP A 133 -9.17 0.61 -2.24
C TRP A 133 -8.22 0.39 -3.41
N ILE A 134 -7.57 -0.76 -3.46
CA ILE A 134 -6.66 -1.14 -4.56
C ILE A 134 -7.42 -1.36 -5.87
N VAL A 135 -8.58 -2.02 -5.84
CA VAL A 135 -9.47 -2.12 -7.00
C VAL A 135 -9.88 -0.73 -7.46
N ARG A 136 -10.41 0.11 -6.56
CA ARG A 136 -10.83 1.48 -6.91
C ARG A 136 -9.68 2.28 -7.54
N HIS A 137 -8.47 2.15 -6.99
CA HIS A 137 -7.27 2.81 -7.47
C HIS A 137 -6.88 2.36 -8.89
N TYR A 138 -6.76 1.05 -9.11
CA TYR A 138 -6.36 0.50 -10.40
C TYR A 138 -7.47 0.52 -11.44
N THR A 139 -8.76 0.53 -11.07
CA THR A 139 -9.86 0.71 -12.03
C THR A 139 -9.73 2.03 -12.77
N LYS A 140 -9.35 3.12 -12.08
CA LYS A 140 -9.08 4.40 -12.73
C LYS A 140 -7.98 4.25 -13.78
N MET A 141 -6.91 3.51 -13.45
CA MET A 141 -5.84 3.20 -14.39
C MET A 141 -6.35 2.36 -15.55
N TYR A 142 -7.07 1.26 -15.35
CA TYR A 142 -7.57 0.44 -16.46
C TYR A 142 -8.50 1.20 -17.40
N ILE A 143 -9.35 2.09 -16.87
CA ILE A 143 -10.20 2.97 -17.69
C ILE A 143 -9.33 3.90 -18.54
N LEU A 144 -8.37 4.60 -17.93
CA LEU A 144 -7.43 5.47 -18.65
C LEU A 144 -6.61 4.69 -19.69
N ALA A 145 -6.26 3.44 -19.42
CA ALA A 145 -5.48 2.62 -20.32
C ALA A 145 -6.31 2.25 -21.54
N TYR A 146 -7.57 1.86 -21.30
CA TYR A 146 -8.52 1.52 -22.34
C TYR A 146 -8.82 2.72 -23.26
N THR A 147 -8.98 3.91 -22.68
CA THR A 147 -9.31 5.12 -23.46
C THR A 147 -8.12 5.68 -24.24
N ILE A 148 -6.89 5.55 -23.72
CA ILE A 148 -5.69 6.12 -24.38
C ILE A 148 -5.05 5.15 -25.38
N LEU A 149 -5.03 3.85 -25.10
CA LEU A 149 -4.13 2.91 -25.79
C LEU A 149 -4.85 1.88 -26.68
N ALA A 150 -6.18 1.97 -26.80
CA ALA A 150 -7.05 1.05 -27.54
C ALA A 150 -7.02 -0.41 -27.02
N PRO A 151 -8.04 -1.24 -27.33
CA PRO A 151 -8.17 -2.60 -26.78
C PRO A 151 -6.99 -3.54 -27.07
N ARG A 152 -6.28 -3.34 -28.19
CA ARG A 152 -5.12 -4.16 -28.59
C ARG A 152 -3.95 -4.03 -27.61
N SER A 153 -3.77 -2.86 -27.00
CA SER A 153 -2.73 -2.67 -25.98
C SER A 153 -3.01 -3.52 -24.74
N LEU A 154 -4.24 -3.57 -24.25
CA LEU A 154 -4.65 -4.39 -23.10
C LEU A 154 -4.37 -5.88 -23.30
N ILE A 155 -4.61 -6.40 -24.51
CA ILE A 155 -4.27 -7.79 -24.85
C ILE A 155 -2.76 -8.03 -24.75
N ASN A 156 -1.96 -7.09 -25.27
CA ASN A 156 -0.50 -7.17 -25.15
C ASN A 156 -0.03 -7.14 -23.70
N ILE A 157 -0.69 -6.34 -22.84
CA ILE A 157 -0.40 -6.30 -21.40
C ILE A 157 -0.69 -7.65 -20.74
N LEU A 158 -1.86 -8.22 -21.01
CA LEU A 158 -2.27 -9.51 -20.44
C LEU A 158 -1.35 -10.65 -20.91
N ASN A 159 -1.03 -10.68 -22.21
CA ASN A 159 -0.11 -11.66 -22.79
C ASN A 159 1.31 -11.52 -22.24
N TRP A 160 1.79 -10.29 -22.08
CA TRP A 160 3.09 -10.01 -21.48
C TRP A 160 3.15 -10.44 -20.01
N ARG A 161 2.10 -10.15 -19.22
CA ARG A 161 1.98 -10.60 -17.81
C ARG A 161 2.05 -12.13 -17.72
N LYS A 162 1.40 -12.83 -18.64
CA LYS A 162 1.43 -14.31 -18.74
C LYS A 162 2.84 -14.80 -19.09
N LYS A 163 3.51 -14.19 -20.08
CA LYS A 163 4.87 -14.55 -20.51
C LYS A 163 5.92 -14.36 -19.42
N ASN A 164 5.84 -13.27 -18.65
CA ASN A 164 6.85 -12.90 -17.66
C ASN A 164 6.61 -13.53 -16.28
N LYS A 165 5.60 -14.40 -16.15
CA LYS A 165 5.28 -15.09 -14.90
C LYS A 165 5.25 -14.11 -13.71
N ILE A 166 4.62 -12.94 -13.86
CA ILE A 166 4.45 -11.95 -12.78
C ILE A 166 3.61 -12.51 -11.62
N ASN A 167 3.01 -13.67 -11.84
CA ASN A 167 2.31 -14.49 -10.88
C ASN A 167 3.18 -15.64 -10.29
N SER A 168 4.50 -15.60 -10.49
CA SER A 168 5.45 -16.62 -10.01
C SER A 168 5.90 -16.39 -8.58
N LYS A 169 6.63 -17.36 -8.03
CA LYS A 169 7.31 -17.28 -6.72
C LYS A 169 8.16 -16.01 -6.53
N LYS A 170 8.59 -15.34 -7.62
CA LYS A 170 9.42 -14.12 -7.59
C LYS A 170 8.58 -12.84 -7.57
N SER A 171 7.26 -12.94 -7.74
CA SER A 171 6.36 -11.79 -7.68
C SER A 171 6.32 -11.20 -6.28
N TRP A 172 5.91 -9.93 -6.20
CA TRP A 172 5.64 -9.29 -4.92
C TRP A 172 4.64 -10.09 -4.06
N SER A 173 3.57 -10.63 -4.65
CA SER A 173 2.63 -11.49 -3.92
C SER A 173 3.28 -12.77 -3.37
N GLY A 174 4.24 -13.34 -4.09
CA GLY A 174 5.02 -14.49 -3.64
C GLY A 174 5.97 -14.19 -2.48
N LYS A 175 6.42 -12.93 -2.34
CA LYS A 175 7.25 -12.46 -1.21
C LYS A 175 6.45 -12.41 0.09
N VAL A 176 5.15 -12.10 0.03
CA VAL A 176 4.30 -12.03 1.23
C VAL A 176 3.56 -13.33 1.52
N ASN A 177 3.17 -14.09 0.48
CA ASN A 177 2.42 -15.33 0.62
C ASN A 177 2.68 -16.30 -0.54
N ARG A 178 3.24 -17.47 -0.19
CA ARG A 178 3.65 -18.50 -1.17
C ARG A 178 2.48 -19.17 -1.90
N SER A 179 1.26 -19.04 -1.38
CA SER A 179 0.04 -19.66 -1.93
C SER A 179 -0.72 -18.75 -2.92
N CYS A 180 -0.32 -17.49 -3.05
CA CYS A 180 -0.93 -16.55 -3.98
C CYS A 180 -0.59 -16.94 -5.42
N LYS A 181 -1.62 -17.13 -6.25
CA LYS A 181 -1.46 -17.43 -7.68
C LYS A 181 -1.42 -16.18 -8.55
N ASN A 182 -1.68 -15.00 -7.99
CA ASN A 182 -1.57 -13.72 -8.68
C ASN A 182 -1.40 -12.56 -7.69
N THR A 183 -1.18 -11.34 -8.19
CA THR A 183 -0.98 -10.12 -7.38
C THR A 183 -2.22 -9.69 -6.60
N TRP A 184 -3.43 -9.97 -7.08
CA TRP A 184 -4.66 -9.55 -6.39
C TRP A 184 -4.95 -10.44 -5.19
N GLU A 185 -4.66 -11.73 -5.30
CA GLU A 185 -4.86 -12.69 -4.22
C GLU A 185 -4.11 -12.33 -2.93
N SER A 186 -3.00 -11.57 -2.99
CA SER A 186 -2.30 -11.17 -1.76
C SER A 186 -3.07 -10.12 -0.95
N PHE A 187 -3.95 -9.34 -1.57
CA PHE A 187 -4.83 -8.38 -0.88
C PHE A 187 -6.04 -9.05 -0.22
N GLU A 188 -6.31 -10.31 -0.56
CA GLU A 188 -7.40 -11.11 0.06
C GLU A 188 -6.84 -12.12 1.07
N LYS A 189 -5.70 -12.75 0.75
CA LYS A 189 -5.08 -13.80 1.56
C LYS A 189 -4.10 -13.28 2.61
N TYR A 190 -3.60 -12.05 2.45
CA TYR A 190 -2.58 -11.45 3.31
C TYR A 190 -1.30 -12.29 3.42
N SER A 191 -0.44 -12.04 4.40
CA SER A 191 0.83 -12.73 4.55
C SER A 191 0.67 -14.16 5.05
N GLY A 192 1.45 -15.08 4.47
CA GLY A 192 1.59 -16.45 4.96
C GLY A 192 2.69 -16.61 6.03
N ILE A 193 3.35 -15.51 6.43
CA ILE A 193 4.41 -15.51 7.44
C ILE A 193 3.78 -15.24 8.80
N ARG A 194 3.94 -16.16 9.75
CA ARG A 194 3.45 -16.02 11.13
C ARG A 194 4.04 -14.76 11.77
N GLU A 195 3.21 -14.05 12.54
CA GLU A 195 3.60 -12.83 13.28
C GLU A 195 4.11 -11.66 12.41
N ASN A 196 3.91 -11.75 11.10
CA ASN A 196 4.16 -10.63 10.21
C ASN A 196 3.16 -9.50 10.46
N PHE A 197 3.62 -8.27 10.23
CA PHE A 197 2.88 -7.07 10.55
C PHE A 197 3.05 -6.01 9.45
N PRO A 198 2.02 -5.19 9.20
CA PRO A 198 2.09 -4.09 8.25
C PRO A 198 2.91 -2.91 8.81
N VAL A 199 3.60 -2.20 7.93
CA VAL A 199 4.32 -0.95 8.24
C VAL A 199 4.08 0.05 7.11
N ILE A 200 3.80 1.30 7.46
CA ILE A 200 3.67 2.40 6.49
C ILE A 200 4.77 3.42 6.78
N LEU A 201 5.47 3.88 5.74
CA LEU A 201 6.54 4.87 5.85
C LEU A 201 6.16 6.13 5.08
N GLY A 202 6.39 7.29 5.68
CA GLY A 202 6.21 8.61 5.08
C GLY A 202 7.54 9.30 4.81
N ILE A 203 7.70 9.79 3.59
CA ILE A 203 8.90 10.43 3.06
C ILE A 203 8.55 11.83 2.56
N LYS A 204 9.41 12.81 2.90
CA LYS A 204 9.20 14.22 2.54
C LYS A 204 9.64 14.55 1.12
N ASN A 205 10.85 14.16 0.75
CA ASN A 205 11.46 14.51 -0.54
C ASN A 205 12.15 13.28 -1.15
N LEU A 206 12.23 13.26 -2.49
CA LEU A 206 12.99 12.27 -3.25
C LEU A 206 13.97 13.02 -4.13
N ASN A 207 15.23 12.58 -4.16
CA ASN A 207 16.27 13.19 -4.98
C ASN A 207 16.02 12.94 -6.48
N LYS A 208 15.69 11.68 -6.82
CA LYS A 208 15.53 11.24 -8.20
C LYS A 208 14.37 10.30 -8.37
N THR A 209 13.51 10.61 -9.33
CA THR A 209 12.34 9.79 -9.67
C THR A 209 12.35 9.35 -11.13
N ALA A 210 11.77 8.19 -11.41
CA ALA A 210 11.60 7.71 -12.77
C ALA A 210 10.47 8.48 -13.46
N LYS A 211 10.66 8.80 -14.75
CA LYS A 211 9.58 9.33 -15.60
C LYS A 211 8.66 8.17 -16.01
N LEU A 212 7.53 8.06 -15.30
CA LEU A 212 6.51 7.06 -15.61
C LEU A 212 5.56 7.56 -16.70
N PRO A 213 4.93 6.66 -17.47
CA PRO A 213 3.83 7.04 -18.35
C PRO A 213 2.72 7.73 -17.54
N LYS A 214 2.03 8.71 -18.15
CA LYS A 214 1.03 9.59 -17.50
C LYS A 214 0.06 8.83 -16.60
N ILE A 215 -0.40 7.68 -17.09
CA ILE A 215 -1.35 6.81 -16.41
C ILE A 215 -0.84 6.24 -15.07
N PHE A 216 0.46 5.96 -14.94
CA PHE A 216 1.09 5.51 -13.70
C PHE A 216 1.54 6.68 -12.85
N SER A 217 2.03 7.77 -13.44
CA SER A 217 2.52 8.92 -12.67
C SER A 217 1.43 9.61 -11.83
N GLU A 218 0.15 9.39 -12.13
CA GLU A 218 -0.96 9.88 -11.30
C GLU A 218 -1.07 9.19 -9.93
N THR A 219 -0.49 8.00 -9.81
CA THR A 219 -0.81 7.06 -8.73
C THR A 219 0.42 6.42 -8.10
N GLU A 220 1.40 6.09 -8.91
CA GLU A 220 2.62 5.38 -8.58
C GLU A 220 3.82 6.30 -8.80
N ILE A 221 4.82 6.15 -7.94
CA ILE A 221 6.06 6.90 -7.95
C ILE A 221 7.19 5.87 -7.81
N ARG A 222 8.29 6.11 -8.51
CA ARG A 222 9.49 5.28 -8.42
C ARG A 222 10.67 6.15 -8.09
N SER A 223 11.28 5.92 -6.93
CA SER A 223 12.60 6.50 -6.64
C SER A 223 13.68 5.65 -7.30
N LEU A 224 14.64 6.30 -7.96
CA LEU A 224 15.78 5.66 -8.61
C LEU A 224 17.03 5.58 -7.72
N GLU A 225 16.90 6.04 -6.47
CA GLU A 225 17.99 6.10 -5.51
C GLU A 225 17.51 5.50 -4.18
N ASP A 226 18.46 5.04 -3.39
CA ASP A 226 18.18 4.58 -2.04
C ASP A 226 17.66 5.74 -1.19
N ILE A 227 16.76 5.45 -0.25
CA ILE A 227 16.23 6.44 0.70
C ILE A 227 16.81 6.11 2.07
N PRO A 228 17.80 6.89 2.55
CA PRO A 228 18.35 6.76 3.89
C PRO A 228 17.25 6.77 4.96
N PHE A 229 17.45 6.03 6.06
CA PHE A 229 16.48 5.97 7.14
C PHE A 229 16.16 7.36 7.75
N LYS A 230 17.15 8.26 7.78
CA LYS A 230 16.99 9.65 8.23
C LYS A 230 15.98 10.46 7.41
N ASP A 231 15.70 10.06 6.17
CA ASP A 231 14.78 10.75 5.26
C ASP A 231 13.35 10.21 5.37
N ILE A 232 13.15 9.14 6.16
CA ILE A 232 11.84 8.67 6.60
C ILE A 232 11.44 9.49 7.83
N ILE A 233 10.39 10.30 7.68
CA ILE A 233 9.95 11.28 8.68
C ILE A 233 8.74 10.83 9.49
N HIS A 234 8.04 9.81 9.00
CA HIS A 234 6.80 9.30 9.59
C HIS A 234 6.75 7.78 9.43
N ILE A 235 6.36 7.07 10.49
CA ILE A 235 6.21 5.62 10.50
C ILE A 235 4.88 5.28 11.16
N GLU A 236 4.13 4.38 10.53
CA GLU A 236 2.93 3.80 11.12
C GLU A 236 3.08 2.30 11.27
N ILE A 237 2.72 1.82 12.46
CA ILE A 237 2.82 0.42 12.89
C ILE A 237 1.49 0.00 13.54
N PRO A 238 1.19 -1.29 13.70
CA PRO A 238 -0.04 -1.72 14.36
C PRO A 238 -0.07 -1.24 15.81
N LEU A 239 -1.24 -0.79 16.29
CA LEU A 239 -1.44 -0.37 17.68
C LEU A 239 -0.97 -1.44 18.68
N GLU A 240 -1.26 -2.72 18.42
CA GLU A 240 -0.87 -3.86 19.25
C GLU A 240 0.65 -4.05 19.37
N LYS A 241 1.43 -3.55 18.41
CA LYS A 241 2.91 -3.61 18.38
C LYS A 241 3.56 -2.27 18.68
N TYR A 242 2.77 -1.25 19.05
CA TYR A 242 3.26 0.12 19.14
C TYR A 242 4.41 0.27 20.14
N ASN A 243 4.27 -0.26 21.35
CA ASN A 243 5.27 -0.10 22.41
C ASN A 243 6.60 -0.82 22.08
N GLU A 244 6.50 -2.04 21.54
CA GLU A 244 7.62 -2.88 21.10
C GLU A 244 8.42 -2.16 20.00
N LEU A 245 7.77 -1.89 18.86
CA LEU A 245 8.44 -1.36 17.68
C LEU A 245 8.87 0.10 17.84
N SER A 246 8.12 0.92 18.59
CA SER A 246 8.51 2.32 18.83
C SER A 246 9.85 2.40 19.55
N SER A 247 10.09 1.50 20.51
CA SER A 247 11.34 1.42 21.26
C SER A 247 12.50 1.02 20.35
N GLU A 248 12.26 0.12 19.40
CA GLU A 248 13.26 -0.30 18.41
C GLU A 248 13.58 0.79 17.39
N ILE A 249 12.56 1.44 16.83
CA ILE A 249 12.70 2.53 15.87
C ILE A 249 13.52 3.68 16.46
N ARG A 250 13.25 4.04 17.73
CA ARG A 250 13.94 5.15 18.41
C ARG A 250 15.43 4.92 18.63
N LYS A 251 15.93 3.68 18.55
CA LYS A 251 17.38 3.38 18.56
C LYS A 251 18.09 3.91 17.31
N TYR A 252 17.37 4.01 16.19
CA TYR A 252 17.92 4.42 14.89
C TYR A 252 17.61 5.89 14.56
N ASN A 253 16.45 6.40 14.95
CA ASN A 253 16.09 7.80 14.76
C ASN A 253 15.14 8.27 15.87
N GLN A 254 15.63 9.11 16.77
CA GLN A 254 14.83 9.65 17.88
C GLN A 254 13.79 10.69 17.44
N LYS A 255 13.92 11.26 16.23
CA LYS A 255 13.08 12.35 15.75
C LYS A 255 11.94 11.91 14.84
N VAL A 256 11.97 10.67 14.33
CA VAL A 256 10.92 10.15 13.46
C VAL A 256 9.59 10.13 14.20
N LYS A 257 8.52 10.58 13.55
CA LYS A 257 7.19 10.49 14.11
C LYS A 257 6.66 9.07 13.95
N ILE A 258 6.12 8.51 15.03
CA ILE A 258 5.64 7.12 15.07
C ILE A 258 4.19 7.17 15.52
N PHE A 259 3.29 6.54 14.76
CA PHE A 259 1.88 6.46 15.08
C PHE A 259 1.34 5.04 14.88
N SER A 260 0.17 4.77 15.43
CA SER A 260 -0.57 3.57 15.09
C SER A 260 -1.22 3.73 13.72
N ILE A 261 -1.29 2.64 12.94
CA ILE A 261 -2.03 2.62 11.67
C ILE A 261 -3.50 2.98 11.93
N GLU A 262 -4.06 2.49 13.04
CA GLU A 262 -5.44 2.72 13.45
C GLU A 262 -5.77 4.20 13.66
N LEU A 263 -4.84 5.01 14.19
CA LEU A 263 -5.02 6.46 14.30
C LEU A 263 -5.17 7.11 12.92
N GLY A 264 -4.33 6.68 11.97
CA GLY A 264 -4.42 7.13 10.59
C GLY A 264 -5.71 6.72 9.90
N GLU A 265 -6.22 5.52 10.18
CA GLU A 265 -7.54 5.08 9.69
C GLU A 265 -8.67 5.94 10.27
N LEU A 266 -8.64 6.24 11.57
CA LEU A 266 -9.64 7.09 12.22
C LEU A 266 -9.62 8.52 11.64
N PHE A 267 -8.42 9.05 11.36
CA PHE A 267 -8.26 10.35 10.73
C PHE A 267 -8.89 10.38 9.32
N GLU A 268 -8.61 9.39 8.49
CA GLU A 268 -9.18 9.27 7.13
C GLU A 268 -10.71 9.13 7.18
N TYR A 269 -11.21 8.30 8.09
CA TYR A 269 -12.65 8.14 8.31
C TYR A 269 -13.32 9.47 8.67
N LYS A 270 -12.80 10.19 9.68
CA LYS A 270 -13.36 11.48 10.12
C LYS A 270 -13.31 12.54 9.02
N ASN A 271 -12.26 12.56 8.21
CA ASN A 271 -12.17 13.49 7.09
C ASN A 271 -13.15 13.16 5.96
N SER A 272 -13.51 11.89 5.79
CA SER A 272 -14.51 11.48 4.79
C SER A 272 -15.92 11.98 5.12
N LEU A 273 -16.23 12.19 6.41
CA LEU A 273 -17.53 12.69 6.89
C LEU A 273 -17.72 14.20 6.72
N LYS A 274 -16.65 14.96 6.47
CA LYS A 274 -16.70 16.43 6.33
C LYS A 274 -17.01 16.89 4.90
N LYS A 275 -17.40 15.98 4.01
CA LYS A 275 -17.77 16.24 2.61
C LYS A 275 -19.26 16.07 2.42
#